data_AF-A0A7S4CJ59-F1
#
_entry.id   AF-A0A7S4CJ59-F1
#
_cell.length_a   1.000
_cell.length_b   1.000
_cell.length_c   1.000
_cell.angle_alpha   90.00
_cell.angle_beta   90.00
_cell.angle_gamma   90.00
#
_symmetry.space_group_name_H-M   'P 1'
#
loop_
_entity.id
_entity.type
_entity.pdbx_description
1 polymer ?
#
loop_
_entity_poly.entity_id
_entity_poly.type
_entity_poly.pdbx_seq_one_letter_code
_entity_poly.pdbx_strand_id
1 'polypeptide(L)'
;QLVNATVSLLDPKGDPKKSDAMDAVEVQQKFGVPPNLIVDLLALQGDKVDNIPGIPGVGPKTALALLQNIGGLEAIYGDLEAIANIKGLRGAKTLGAKLAEQEDVARLSHKLATIRCDVDL
;
A
#
# COMPACT_ATOMS: atom_id res chain seq x y z
N GLN A 1 6.00 2.17 6.18
CA GLN A 1 6.95 2.89 5.30
C GLN A 1 8.34 3.07 5.90
N LEU A 2 8.51 3.59 7.12
CA LEU A 2 9.87 3.82 7.68
C LEU A 2 10.46 2.63 8.49
N VAL A 3 9.61 1.69 8.93
CA VAL A 3 10.04 0.50 9.69
C VAL A 3 11.05 -0.33 8.88
N ASN A 4 12.19 -0.64 9.49
CA ASN A 4 13.30 -1.41 8.90
C ASN A 4 14.14 -2.08 10.01
N ALA A 5 15.29 -2.67 9.66
CA ALA A 5 16.15 -3.40 10.60
C ALA A 5 16.61 -2.59 11.83
N THR A 6 16.56 -1.26 11.77
CA THR A 6 16.99 -0.35 12.85
C THR A 6 15.88 0.58 13.34
N VAL A 7 14.67 0.49 12.75
CA VAL A 7 13.54 1.37 13.04
C VAL A 7 12.29 0.52 13.29
N SER A 8 11.70 0.65 14.48
CA SER A 8 10.44 -0.01 14.86
C SER A 8 9.39 1.01 15.26
N LEU A 9 8.11 0.66 15.11
CA LEU A 9 6.98 1.52 15.49
C LEU A 9 6.40 1.08 16.83
N LEU A 10 6.35 1.97 17.82
CA LEU A 10 5.68 1.70 19.09
C LEU A 10 4.21 2.16 18.99
N ASP A 11 3.26 1.22 19.13
CA ASP A 11 1.82 1.53 19.07
C ASP A 11 1.31 1.94 20.47
N PRO A 12 0.96 3.22 20.71
CA PRO A 12 0.51 3.68 22.03
C PRO A 12 -0.87 3.11 22.44
N LYS A 13 -1.59 2.46 21.52
CA LYS A 13 -2.82 1.72 21.81
C LYS A 13 -2.57 0.25 22.10
N GLY A 14 -1.33 -0.22 22.00
CA GLY A 14 -0.90 -1.59 22.34
C GLY A 14 -0.93 -1.87 23.85
N ASP A 15 -0.65 -3.12 24.23
CA ASP A 15 -0.59 -3.50 25.64
C ASP A 15 0.71 -2.94 26.25
N PRO A 16 0.65 -2.02 27.24
CA PRO A 16 1.85 -1.42 27.83
C PRO A 16 2.77 -2.44 28.55
N LYS A 17 2.31 -3.69 28.76
CA LYS A 17 3.12 -4.78 29.33
C LYS A 17 3.86 -5.61 28.29
N LYS A 18 3.54 -5.44 27.00
CA LYS A 18 4.31 -6.02 25.90
C LYS A 18 5.19 -4.94 25.30
N SER A 19 6.41 -5.29 24.92
CA SER A 19 7.19 -4.47 24.01
C SER A 19 6.56 -4.58 22.61
N ASP A 20 5.40 -3.97 22.40
CA ASP A 20 4.66 -3.95 21.14
C ASP A 20 5.34 -3.00 20.13
N ALA A 21 6.66 -3.09 20.03
CA ALA A 21 7.43 -2.47 18.98
C ALA A 21 7.21 -3.29 17.71
N MET A 22 6.56 -2.70 16.72
CA MET A 22 6.25 -3.32 15.45
C MET A 22 7.45 -3.21 14.52
N ASP A 23 8.08 -4.34 14.26
CA ASP A 23 9.13 -4.57 13.28
C ASP A 23 8.55 -4.85 11.88
N ALA A 24 9.41 -5.14 10.92
CA ALA A 24 8.99 -5.40 9.54
C ALA A 24 8.09 -6.64 9.40
N VAL A 25 8.28 -7.67 10.23
CA VAL A 25 7.48 -8.90 10.24
C VAL A 25 6.08 -8.60 10.78
N GLU A 26 5.98 -7.88 11.89
CA GLU A 26 4.69 -7.51 12.47
C GLU A 26 3.92 -6.53 11.58
N VAL A 27 4.61 -5.61 10.88
CA VAL A 27 4.00 -4.79 9.83
C VAL A 27 3.41 -5.67 8.73
N GLN A 28 4.17 -6.64 8.22
CA GLN A 28 3.67 -7.54 7.18
C GLN A 28 2.48 -8.38 7.65
N GLN A 29 2.49 -8.86 8.89
CA GLN A 29 1.36 -9.59 9.47
C GLN A 29 0.11 -8.71 9.61
N LYS A 30 0.28 -7.45 10.05
CA LYS A 30 -0.83 -6.51 10.27
C LYS A 30 -1.42 -6.00 8.97
N PHE A 31 -0.58 -5.66 7.99
CA PHE A 31 -1.01 -4.99 6.76
C PHE A 31 -1.01 -5.90 5.53
N GLY A 32 -0.46 -7.11 5.61
CA GLY A 32 -0.38 -8.06 4.49
C GLY A 32 0.74 -7.75 3.47
N VAL A 33 1.48 -6.66 3.65
CA VAL A 33 2.59 -6.24 2.79
C VAL A 33 3.76 -5.72 3.64
N PRO A 34 5.00 -5.86 3.16
CA PRO A 34 6.17 -5.32 3.87
C PRO A 34 6.13 -3.80 4.00
N PRO A 35 6.90 -3.20 4.95
CA PRO A 35 6.88 -1.77 5.21
C PRO A 35 7.08 -0.86 3.99
N ASN A 36 7.89 -1.28 3.02
CA ASN A 36 8.19 -0.53 1.80
C ASN A 36 7.02 -0.44 0.82
N LEU A 37 6.00 -1.30 0.93
CA LEU A 37 4.79 -1.27 0.08
C LEU A 37 3.58 -0.62 0.77
N ILE A 38 3.75 -0.09 1.97
CA ILE A 38 2.66 0.57 2.70
C ILE A 38 2.16 1.81 1.97
N VAL A 39 3.05 2.58 1.36
CA VAL A 39 2.65 3.78 0.60
C VAL A 39 1.85 3.37 -0.63
N ASP A 40 2.29 2.34 -1.37
CA ASP A 40 1.54 1.79 -2.51
C ASP A 40 0.16 1.26 -2.09
N LEU A 41 0.07 0.59 -0.94
CA LEU A 41 -1.20 0.10 -0.40
C LEU A 41 -2.20 1.24 -0.17
N LEU A 42 -1.74 2.32 0.48
CA LEU A 42 -2.56 3.51 0.73
C LEU A 42 -2.88 4.25 -0.57
N ALA A 43 -1.94 4.33 -1.52
CA ALA A 43 -2.18 4.96 -2.82
C ALA A 43 -3.27 4.26 -3.63
N LEU A 44 -3.34 2.93 -3.56
CA LEU A 44 -4.34 2.13 -4.26
C LEU A 44 -5.71 2.22 -3.58
N GLN A 45 -5.77 1.97 -2.26
CA GLN A 45 -7.05 1.84 -1.53
C GLN A 45 -7.59 3.16 -0.98
N GLY A 46 -6.74 4.20 -0.88
CA GLY A 46 -7.00 5.45 -0.21
C GLY A 46 -6.85 5.39 1.31
N ASP A 47 -6.98 6.55 1.95
CA ASP A 47 -7.10 6.67 3.39
C ASP A 47 -8.17 7.72 3.73
N LYS A 48 -9.28 7.26 4.30
CA LYS A 48 -10.39 8.14 4.64
C LYS A 48 -10.06 9.09 5.80
N VAL A 49 -9.23 8.65 6.75
CA VAL A 49 -8.90 9.46 7.94
C VAL A 49 -8.08 10.68 7.52
N ASP A 50 -7.13 10.46 6.61
CA ASP A 50 -6.22 11.49 6.10
C ASP A 50 -6.70 12.14 4.79
N ASN A 51 -7.94 11.86 4.38
CA ASN A 51 -8.57 12.37 3.15
C ASN A 51 -7.74 12.10 1.88
N ILE A 52 -7.03 10.98 1.85
CA ILE A 52 -6.27 10.50 0.69
C ILE A 52 -7.24 9.73 -0.22
N PRO A 53 -7.42 10.15 -1.49
CA PRO A 53 -8.33 9.45 -2.39
C PRO A 53 -7.78 8.06 -2.75
N GLY A 54 -8.67 7.08 -2.88
CA GLY A 54 -8.34 5.76 -3.42
C GLY A 54 -8.82 5.61 -4.85
N ILE A 55 -8.33 4.59 -5.55
CA ILE A 55 -8.81 4.27 -6.89
C ILE A 55 -10.21 3.64 -6.75
N PRO A 56 -11.25 4.17 -7.42
CA PRO A 56 -12.59 3.62 -7.33
C PRO A 56 -12.59 2.11 -7.61
N GLY A 57 -13.25 1.31 -6.77
CA GLY A 57 -13.31 -0.16 -6.93
C GLY A 57 -12.01 -0.92 -6.61
N VAL A 58 -10.95 -0.25 -6.20
CA VAL A 58 -9.76 -0.88 -5.61
C VAL A 58 -9.84 -0.75 -4.09
N GLY A 59 -10.47 -1.72 -3.45
CA GLY A 59 -10.49 -1.80 -1.98
C GLY A 59 -9.29 -2.57 -1.41
N PRO A 60 -9.20 -2.72 -0.08
CA PRO A 60 -8.06 -3.35 0.59
C PRO A 60 -7.70 -4.73 0.04
N LYS A 61 -8.69 -5.58 -0.24
CA LYS A 61 -8.45 -6.92 -0.80
C LYS A 61 -7.83 -6.89 -2.21
N THR A 62 -8.30 -5.98 -3.05
CA THR A 62 -7.78 -5.81 -4.42
C THR A 62 -6.38 -5.23 -4.39
N ALA A 63 -6.14 -4.20 -3.56
CA ALA A 63 -4.83 -3.60 -3.38
C ALA A 63 -3.80 -4.64 -2.88
N LEU A 64 -4.14 -5.41 -1.85
CA LEU A 64 -3.26 -6.48 -1.36
C LEU A 64 -2.97 -7.54 -2.42
N ALA A 65 -3.97 -7.98 -3.18
CA ALA A 65 -3.77 -8.95 -4.24
C ALA A 65 -2.80 -8.43 -5.31
N LEU A 66 -2.93 -7.16 -5.72
CA LEU A 66 -2.01 -6.52 -6.66
C LEU A 66 -0.58 -6.48 -6.09
N LEU A 67 -0.42 -5.97 -4.88
CA LEU A 67 0.90 -5.80 -4.26
C LEU A 67 1.62 -7.12 -3.98
N GLN A 68 0.88 -8.15 -3.58
CA GLN A 68 1.45 -9.47 -3.29
C GLN A 68 1.81 -10.25 -4.55
N ASN A 69 1.11 -10.04 -5.67
CA ASN A 69 1.35 -10.78 -6.91
C ASN A 69 2.29 -10.05 -7.89
N ILE A 70 2.28 -8.72 -7.89
CA ILE A 70 3.02 -7.90 -8.87
C ILE A 70 4.11 -7.05 -8.18
N GLY A 71 3.79 -6.43 -7.03
CA GLY A 71 4.68 -5.51 -6.33
C GLY A 71 4.09 -4.10 -6.26
N GLY A 72 4.94 -3.08 -6.07
CA GLY A 72 4.51 -1.68 -5.91
C GLY A 72 3.93 -1.05 -7.18
N LEU A 73 3.53 0.22 -7.08
CA LEU A 73 2.91 0.98 -8.17
C LEU A 73 3.75 0.95 -9.45
N GLU A 74 5.07 1.11 -9.36
CA GLU A 74 5.93 1.06 -10.55
C GLU A 74 5.85 -0.28 -11.29
N ALA A 75 5.81 -1.39 -10.55
CA ALA A 75 5.67 -2.72 -11.15
C ALA A 75 4.28 -2.91 -11.75
N ILE A 76 3.24 -2.41 -11.08
CA ILE A 76 1.85 -2.49 -11.54
C ILE A 76 1.65 -1.70 -12.84
N TYR A 77 2.08 -0.44 -12.88
CA TYR A 77 1.94 0.41 -14.06
C TYR A 77 2.93 0.06 -15.18
N GLY A 78 4.04 -0.61 -14.85
CA GLY A 78 4.97 -1.14 -15.84
C GLY A 78 4.42 -2.33 -16.64
N ASP A 79 3.46 -3.08 -16.08
CA ASP A 79 2.79 -4.20 -16.76
C ASP A 79 1.34 -4.38 -16.27
N LEU A 80 0.44 -3.55 -16.81
CA LEU A 80 -0.99 -3.62 -16.50
C LEU A 80 -1.67 -4.88 -17.05
N GLU A 81 -1.07 -5.53 -18.05
CA GLU A 81 -1.61 -6.76 -18.66
C GLU A 81 -1.44 -7.97 -17.73
N ALA A 82 -0.35 -8.01 -16.95
CA ALA A 82 -0.11 -9.04 -15.94
C ALA A 82 -1.24 -9.16 -14.91
N ILE A 83 -1.98 -8.08 -14.65
CA ILE A 83 -3.09 -8.05 -13.69
C ILE A 83 -4.19 -9.04 -14.08
N ALA A 84 -4.45 -9.22 -15.38
CA ALA A 84 -5.46 -10.14 -15.87
C ALA A 84 -5.16 -11.61 -15.51
N ASN A 85 -3.90 -11.93 -15.20
CA ASN A 85 -3.44 -13.27 -14.86
C ASN A 85 -3.47 -13.58 -13.34
N ILE A 86 -3.81 -12.60 -12.49
CA ILE A 86 -3.91 -12.81 -11.05
C ILE A 86 -5.11 -13.73 -10.73
N LYS A 87 -4.80 -14.95 -10.27
CA LYS A 87 -5.80 -15.95 -9.92
C LYS A 87 -6.61 -15.51 -8.70
N GLY A 88 -7.93 -15.66 -8.78
CA GLY A 88 -8.86 -15.34 -7.68
C GLY A 88 -9.18 -13.85 -7.52
N LEU A 89 -8.60 -12.97 -8.35
CA LEU A 89 -8.92 -11.54 -8.33
C LEU A 89 -10.17 -11.24 -9.17
N ARG A 90 -11.26 -10.85 -8.49
CA ARG A 90 -12.51 -10.50 -9.17
C ARG A 90 -12.32 -9.26 -10.04
N GLY A 91 -12.67 -9.37 -11.32
CA GLY A 91 -12.57 -8.25 -12.27
C GLY A 91 -11.16 -8.01 -12.82
N ALA A 92 -10.22 -8.95 -12.62
CA ALA A 92 -8.82 -8.85 -13.08
C ALA A 92 -8.68 -8.36 -14.54
N LYS A 93 -9.49 -8.91 -15.46
CA LYS A 93 -9.47 -8.58 -16.90
C LYS A 93 -9.76 -7.12 -17.23
N THR A 94 -10.52 -6.41 -16.39
CA THR A 94 -10.90 -5.01 -16.62
C THR A 94 -10.17 -4.06 -15.69
N LEU A 95 -9.42 -4.59 -14.73
CA LEU A 95 -8.76 -3.79 -13.70
C LEU A 95 -7.59 -3.00 -14.26
N GLY A 96 -6.83 -3.57 -15.20
CA GLY A 96 -5.71 -2.87 -15.85
C GLY A 96 -6.13 -1.57 -16.53
N ALA A 97 -7.19 -1.62 -17.36
CA ALA A 97 -7.74 -0.42 -18.00
C ALA A 97 -8.19 0.63 -16.98
N LYS A 98 -8.83 0.20 -15.89
CA LYS A 98 -9.27 1.10 -14.83
C LYS A 98 -8.11 1.76 -14.10
N LEU A 99 -7.04 1.02 -13.84
CA LEU A 99 -5.82 1.57 -13.24
C LEU A 99 -5.18 2.58 -14.17
N ALA A 100 -5.09 2.30 -15.47
CA ALA A 100 -4.58 3.25 -16.47
C ALA A 100 -5.36 4.58 -16.45
N GLU A 101 -6.69 4.53 -16.40
CA GLU A 101 -7.55 5.73 -16.32
C GLU A 101 -7.41 6.51 -15.00
N GLN A 102 -6.82 5.91 -13.97
CA GLN A 102 -6.72 6.46 -12.62
C GLN A 102 -5.26 6.60 -12.15
N GLU A 103 -4.30 6.54 -13.08
CA GLU A 103 -2.88 6.62 -12.73
C GLU A 103 -2.57 7.92 -11.98
N ASP A 104 -3.05 9.08 -12.47
CA ASP A 104 -2.84 10.37 -11.81
C ASP A 104 -3.32 10.39 -10.35
N VAL A 105 -4.46 9.74 -10.07
CA VAL A 105 -4.98 9.61 -8.70
C VAL A 105 -4.04 8.75 -7.86
N ALA A 106 -3.60 7.61 -8.39
CA ALA A 106 -2.67 6.73 -7.71
C ALA A 106 -1.34 7.43 -7.40
N ARG A 107 -0.77 8.16 -8.37
CA ARG A 107 0.48 8.92 -8.22
C ARG A 107 0.33 10.05 -7.20
N LEU A 108 -0.79 10.78 -7.24
CA LEU A 108 -1.11 11.82 -6.25
C LEU A 108 -1.22 11.22 -4.84
N SER A 109 -1.99 10.15 -4.68
CA SER A 109 -2.19 9.51 -3.37
C SER A 109 -0.91 8.90 -2.83
N HIS A 110 -0.06 8.35 -3.69
CA HIS A 110 1.28 7.90 -3.30
C HIS A 110 2.11 9.07 -2.75
N LYS A 111 2.11 10.22 -3.45
CA LYS A 111 2.81 11.42 -2.98
C LYS A 111 2.26 11.91 -1.63
N LEU A 112 0.94 11.93 -1.46
CA LEU A 112 0.29 12.38 -0.22
C LEU A 112 0.58 11.44 0.96
N ALA A 113 0.64 10.13 0.72
CA ALA A 113 0.92 9.13 1.75
C ALA A 113 2.41 9.01 2.11
N THR A 114 3.32 9.56 1.29
CA THR A 114 4.76 9.48 1.51
C THR A 114 5.20 10.43 2.64
N ILE A 115 5.86 9.88 3.65
CA ILE A 115 6.50 10.70 4.69
C ILE A 115 7.76 11.36 4.10
N ARG A 116 7.80 12.69 4.18
CA ARG A 116 9.00 13.47 3.82
C ARG A 116 10.02 13.41 4.94
N CYS A 117 11.19 12.86 4.64
CA CYS A 117 12.33 12.77 5.56
C CYS A 117 13.39 13.85 5.33
N ASP A 118 13.13 14.77 4.39
CA ASP A 118 14.03 15.83 3.92
C ASP A 118 13.63 17.21 4.46
N VAL A 119 13.02 17.25 5.65
CA VAL A 119 12.58 18.49 6.31
C VAL A 119 13.53 18.87 7.43
N ASP A 120 13.70 20.18 7.64
CA ASP A 120 14.46 20.70 8.77
C ASP A 120 13.75 20.34 10.10
N LEU A 121 14.55 20.03 11.13
CA LEU A 121 14.08 19.64 12.46
C LEU A 121 13.94 20.83 13.41
#